data_AF-A0A2G3DS54-F1
#
_entry.id   AF-A0A2G3DS54-F1
#
_cell.length_a   1.000
_cell.length_b   1.000
_cell.length_c   1.000
_cell.angle_alpha   90.00
_cell.angle_beta   90.00
_cell.angle_gamma   90.00
#
_symmetry.space_group_name_H-M   'P 1'
#
loop_
_entity.id
_entity.type
_entity.pdbx_description
1 polymer ?
#
loop_
_entity_poly.entity_id
_entity_poly.type
_entity_poly.pdbx_seq_one_letter_code
_entity_poly.pdbx_strand_id
1 'polypeptide(L)' 'MMNKEGNYNMCKAVIDLTNKGRAEGIAFSIKSIMQSFNYSFEQACAVLKIDPKDMERYRKMI' A
#
# COMPACT_ATOMS: atom_id res chain seq x y z
N MET A 1 -37.30 -2.07 -8.67
CA MET A 1 -36.57 -1.27 -7.67
C MET A 1 -35.14 -1.80 -7.64
N MET A 2 -34.14 -1.00 -8.07
CA MET A 2 -32.73 -1.41 -7.96
C MET A 2 -32.36 -1.44 -6.47
N ASN A 3 -31.99 -2.61 -5.96
CA ASN A 3 -31.54 -2.79 -4.58
C ASN A 3 -30.33 -1.89 -4.32
N LYS A 4 -30.53 -0.85 -3.50
CA LYS A 4 -29.51 0.12 -3.11
C LYS A 4 -28.30 -0.54 -2.41
N GLU A 5 -28.48 -1.73 -1.84
CA GLU A 5 -27.44 -2.50 -1.14
C GLU A 5 -26.38 -3.11 -2.08
N GLY A 6 -26.78 -3.57 -3.28
CA GLY A 6 -25.85 -4.17 -4.24
C GLY A 6 -24.84 -3.15 -4.80
N ASN A 7 -25.28 -1.89 -4.98
CA ASN A 7 -24.45 -0.84 -5.55
C ASN A 7 -23.42 -0.30 -4.53
N TYR A 8 -23.81 -0.19 -3.24
CA TYR A 8 -22.91 0.23 -2.16
C TYR A 8 -21.78 -0.79 -1.93
N ASN A 9 -22.07 -2.08 -2.08
CA ASN A 9 -21.08 -3.14 -1.92
C ASN A 9 -20.02 -3.14 -3.05
N MET A 10 -20.43 -2.85 -4.28
CA MET A 10 -19.51 -2.72 -5.42
C MET A 10 -18.58 -1.51 -5.27
N CYS A 11 -19.10 -0.34 -4.89
CA CYS A 11 -18.27 0.84 -4.66
C CYS A 11 -17.21 0.59 -3.57
N LYS A 12 -17.60 -0.07 -2.47
CA LYS A 12 -16.67 -0.44 -1.39
C LYS A 12 -15.61 -1.43 -1.88
N ALA A 13 -16.01 -2.46 -2.62
CA ALA A 13 -15.08 -3.45 -3.17
C ALA A 13 -14.04 -2.81 -4.11
N VAL A 14 -14.45 -1.85 -4.94
CA VAL A 14 -13.53 -1.11 -5.83
C VAL A 14 -12.56 -0.25 -5.03
N ILE A 15 -13.03 0.42 -3.98
CA ILE A 15 -12.16 1.21 -3.08
C ILE A 15 -11.15 0.30 -2.38
N ASP A 16 -11.59 -0.84 -1.85
CA ASP A 16 -10.71 -1.80 -1.17
C ASP A 16 -9.66 -2.38 -2.11
N LEU A 17 -10.03 -2.73 -3.35
CA LEU A 17 -9.10 -3.17 -4.40
C LEU A 17 -8.08 -2.09 -4.75
N THR A 18 -8.54 -0.84 -4.92
CA THR A 18 -7.66 0.30 -5.22
C THR A 18 -6.66 0.54 -4.07
N ASN A 19 -7.13 0.49 -2.83
CA ASN A 19 -6.29 0.65 -1.64
C ASN A 19 -5.28 -0.48 -1.50
N LYS A 20 -5.66 -1.71 -1.85
CA LYS A 20 -4.76 -2.87 -1.85
C LYS A 20 -3.66 -2.72 -2.90
N GLY A 21 -4.02 -2.43 -4.15
CA GLY A 21 -3.06 -2.23 -5.23
C GLY A 21 -2.08 -1.08 -4.94
N ARG A 22 -2.57 0.01 -4.33
CA ARG A 22 -1.71 1.11 -3.87
C ARG A 22 -0.69 0.64 -2.81
N ALA A 23 -1.13 -0.15 -1.83
CA ALA A 23 -0.24 -0.65 -0.79
C ALA A 23 0.83 -1.60 -1.35
N GLU A 24 0.45 -2.48 -2.28
CA GLU A 24 1.37 -3.39 -2.98
C GLU A 24 2.39 -2.62 -3.82
N GLY A 25 1.97 -1.59 -4.56
CA GLY A 25 2.87 -0.73 -5.34
C GLY A 25 3.89 0.02 -4.46
N ILE A 26 3.47 0.48 -3.29
CA ILE A 26 4.38 1.11 -2.31
C ILE A 26 5.36 0.07 -1.76
N ALA A 27 4.90 -1.11 -1.34
CA ALA A 27 5.77 -2.18 -0.84
C ALA A 27 6.82 -2.61 -1.89
N PHE A 28 6.40 -2.75 -3.15
CA PHE A 28 7.30 -3.03 -4.26
C PHE A 28 8.36 -1.95 -4.44
N SER A 29 7.97 -0.67 -4.35
CA SER A 29 8.90 0.46 -4.46
C SER A 29 9.93 0.47 -3.32
N ILE A 30 9.49 0.21 -2.08
CA ILE A 30 10.39 0.08 -0.92
C ILE A 30 11.43 -1.03 -1.17
N LYS A 31 10.98 -2.22 -1.57
CA LYS A 31 11.87 -3.36 -1.86
C LYS A 31 12.86 -3.04 -2.98
N SER A 32 12.40 -2.36 -4.03
CA SER A 32 13.25 -1.96 -5.15
C SER A 32 14.35 -0.99 -4.72
N ILE A 33 14.03 -0.02 -3.85
CA ILE A 33 15.00 0.93 -3.30
C ILE A 33 16.01 0.19 -2.41
N MET A 34 15.54 -0.69 -1.51
CA MET A 34 16.42 -1.49 -0.65
C MET A 34 17.44 -2.26 -1.49
N GLN A 35 17.00 -2.94 -2.55
CA GLN A 35 17.87 -3.74 -3.40
C GLN A 35 18.81 -2.90 -4.28
N SER A 36 18.30 -1.81 -4.87
CA SER A 36 19.08 -1.01 -5.83
C SER A 36 20.15 -0.16 -5.15
N PHE A 37 19.88 0.32 -3.94
CA PHE A 37 20.77 1.22 -3.20
C PHE A 37 21.43 0.55 -1.98
N ASN A 38 21.17 -0.74 -1.74
CA ASN A 38 21.58 -1.48 -0.55
C ASN A 38 21.17 -0.77 0.75
N TYR A 39 19.96 -0.23 0.76
CA TYR A 39 19.39 0.53 1.88
C TYR A 39 18.64 -0.38 2.85
N SER A 40 18.63 0.00 4.13
CA SER A 40 17.72 -0.59 5.11
C SER A 40 16.27 -0.25 4.76
N PHE A 41 15.33 -1.00 5.34
CA PHE A 41 13.90 -0.72 5.18
C PHE A 41 13.54 0.70 5.62
N GLU A 42 14.09 1.17 6.73
CA GLU A 42 13.87 2.51 7.29
C GLU A 42 14.40 3.60 6.35
N GLN A 43 15.58 3.38 5.75
CA GLN A 43 16.15 4.29 4.76
C GLN A 43 15.30 4.35 3.49
N ALA A 44 14.85 3.20 2.99
CA ALA A 44 13.96 3.15 1.82
C ALA A 44 12.61 3.83 2.10
N CYS A 45 12.04 3.64 3.29
CA CYS A 45 10.82 4.34 3.72
C CYS A 45 11.04 5.86 3.81
N ALA A 46 12.20 6.31 4.30
CA ALA A 46 12.54 7.73 4.37
C ALA A 46 12.63 8.39 2.99
N VAL A 47 13.18 7.70 1.98
CA VAL A 47 13.21 8.18 0.58
C VAL A 47 11.80 8.43 0.04
N LEU A 48 10.85 7.53 0.33
CA LEU A 48 9.45 7.66 -0.07
C LEU A 48 8.63 8.57 0.86
N LYS A 49 9.25 9.16 1.89
CA LYS A 49 8.59 9.98 2.92
C LYS A 49 7.38 9.28 3.56
N ILE A 50 7.51 7.97 3.81
CA ILE A 50 6.50 7.18 4.52
C ILE A 50 6.44 7.65 5.98
N ASP A 51 5.24 7.94 6.46
CA ASP A 51 5.00 8.28 7.87
C ASP A 51 5.32 7.06 8.77
N PRO A 52 6.05 7.23 9.89
CA PRO A 52 6.36 6.15 10.82
C PRO A 52 5.16 5.27 11.22
N LYS A 53 3.97 5.86 11.35
CA LYS A 53 2.75 5.09 11.71
C LYS A 53 2.35 4.06 10.65
N ASP A 54 2.71 4.31 9.40
CA ASP A 54 2.37 3.46 8.25
C ASP A 54 3.50 2.48 7.91
N MET A 55 4.71 2.68 8.44
CA MET A 55 5.87 1.81 8.18
C MET A 55 5.60 0.36 8.59
N GLU A 56 4.96 0.14 9.74
CA GLU A 56 4.67 -1.22 10.23
C GLU A 56 3.76 -2.00 9.27
N ARG A 57 2.84 -1.31 8.61
CA ARG A 57 1.97 -1.92 7.58
C ARG A 57 2.80 -2.46 6.43
N TYR A 58 3.75 -1.67 5.92
CA TYR A 58 4.59 -2.08 4.79
C TYR A 58 5.67 -3.08 5.20
N ARG A 59 6.18 -3.03 6.43
CA ARG A 59 7.15 -4.01 6.95
C ARG A 59 6.61 -5.44 6.89
N LYS A 60 5.31 -5.64 7.11
CA LYS A 60 4.66 -6.95 7.03
C LYS A 60 4.44 -7.46 5.60
N MET A 61 4.62 -6.60 4.59
CA MET A 61 4.38 -6.91 3.18
C MET A 61 5.66 -7.24 2.40
N ILE A 62 6.84 -7.10 3.02
CA ILE A 62 8.16 -7.24 2.39
C ILE A 62 8.92 -8.35 3.10
#